data_AF-A0A7Y2L498-F1
#
_entry.id   AF-A0A7Y2L498-F1
#
_cell.length_a   1.000
_cell.length_b   1.000
_cell.length_c   1.000
_cell.angle_alpha   90.00
_cell.angle_beta   90.00
_cell.angle_gamma   90.00
#
_symmetry.space_group_name_H-M   'P 1'
#
loop_
_entity.id
_entity.type
_entity.pdbx_description
1 polymer ?
#
loop_
_entity_poly.entity_id
_entity_poly.type
_entity_poly.pdbx_seq_one_letter_code
_entity_poly.pdbx_strand_id
1 'polypeptide(L)'
;MTLLKEDQPTDLEQIIGLSRRGFIGAGALCGAAMFLGGGLLSRSALATGISAASSPLLGFDSIKAATTDSISLPPGYRSSVLISWGQPLHAAGPAF
;
A
#
# COMPACT_ATOMS: atom_id res chain seq x y z
N MET A 1 -16.04 -51.32 17.94
CA MET A 1 -16.07 -50.06 17.18
C MET A 1 -16.57 -48.98 18.12
N THR A 2 -15.65 -48.28 18.77
CA THR A 2 -15.94 -47.30 19.83
C THR A 2 -16.21 -45.96 19.16
N LEU A 3 -17.46 -45.48 19.21
CA LEU A 3 -17.83 -44.15 18.71
C LEU A 3 -17.12 -43.09 19.57
N LEU A 4 -16.21 -42.33 18.98
CA LEU A 4 -15.66 -41.14 19.61
C LEU A 4 -16.81 -40.16 19.80
N LYS A 5 -17.08 -39.78 21.05
CA LYS A 5 -18.12 -38.81 21.42
C LYS A 5 -17.66 -37.44 20.93
N GLU A 6 -18.29 -36.92 19.88
CA GLU A 6 -17.81 -35.75 19.12
C GLU A 6 -17.88 -34.41 19.88
N ASP A 7 -18.41 -34.41 21.11
CA ASP A 7 -18.67 -33.22 21.91
C ASP A 7 -17.96 -33.29 23.28
N GLN A 8 -16.65 -33.50 23.25
CA GLN A 8 -15.80 -33.36 24.43
C GLN A 8 -15.12 -31.98 24.42
N PRO A 9 -15.29 -31.16 25.48
CA PRO A 9 -14.60 -29.88 25.57
C PRO A 9 -13.10 -30.13 25.61
N THR A 10 -12.34 -29.33 24.86
CA THR A 10 -10.88 -29.49 24.85
C THR A 10 -10.29 -29.01 26.17
N ASP A 11 -9.12 -29.53 26.53
CA ASP A 11 -8.39 -29.13 27.75
C ASP A 11 -8.17 -27.61 27.81
N LEU A 12 -7.95 -27.01 26.63
CA LEU A 12 -7.90 -25.57 26.42
C LEU A 12 -9.21 -24.89 26.86
N GLU A 13 -10.38 -25.36 26.40
CA GLU A 13 -11.68 -24.79 26.78
C GLU A 13 -11.97 -24.89 28.28
N GLN A 14 -11.49 -25.94 28.96
CA GLN A 14 -11.65 -26.10 30.41
C GLN A 14 -10.80 -25.09 31.20
N ILE A 15 -9.57 -24.81 30.74
CA ILE A 15 -8.63 -23.95 31.46
C ILE A 15 -8.97 -22.46 31.30
N ILE A 16 -9.32 -22.01 30.09
CA ILE A 16 -9.63 -20.59 29.82
C ILE A 16 -11.12 -20.26 29.79
N GLY A 17 -12.01 -21.25 29.85
CA GLY A 17 -13.46 -21.05 29.83
C GLY A 17 -14.00 -20.45 28.52
N LEU A 18 -13.18 -20.39 27.47
CA LEU A 18 -13.51 -19.75 26.21
C LEU A 18 -13.92 -20.80 25.17
N SER A 19 -15.21 -20.84 24.83
CA SER A 19 -15.69 -21.72 23.76
C SER A 19 -15.18 -21.27 22.39
N ARG A 20 -14.98 -22.21 21.46
CA ARG A 20 -14.63 -21.93 20.04
C ARG A 20 -15.49 -20.82 19.43
N ARG A 21 -16.80 -20.84 19.67
CA ARG A 21 -17.74 -19.82 19.14
C ARG A 21 -17.49 -18.44 19.73
N GLY A 22 -17.16 -18.36 21.02
CA GLY A 22 -16.78 -17.10 21.67
C GLY A 22 -15.49 -16.51 21.11
N PHE A 23 -14.48 -17.35 20.88
CA PHE A 23 -13.22 -16.94 20.25
C PHE A 23 -13.42 -16.43 18.82
N ILE A 24 -14.12 -17.21 17.98
CA ILE A 24 -14.40 -16.83 16.59
C ILE A 24 -15.27 -15.57 16.52
N GLY A 25 -16.29 -15.45 17.38
CA GLY A 25 -17.14 -14.27 17.45
C GLY A 25 -16.39 -13.02 17.88
N ALA A 26 -15.56 -13.11 18.92
CA ALA A 26 -14.74 -11.99 19.39
C ALA A 26 -13.71 -11.55 18.34
N GLY A 27 -13.05 -12.50 17.68
CA GLY A 27 -12.13 -12.23 16.57
C GLY A 27 -12.82 -11.56 15.39
N ALA A 28 -14.01 -12.03 14.99
CA ALA A 28 -14.80 -11.44 13.92
C ALA A 28 -15.26 -10.01 14.24
N LEU A 29 -15.72 -9.75 15.47
CA LEU A 29 -16.11 -8.41 15.92
C LEU A 29 -14.92 -7.45 15.96
N CYS A 30 -13.77 -7.89 16.48
CA CYS A 30 -12.54 -7.10 16.49
C CYS A 30 -12.10 -6.75 15.06
N GLY A 31 -12.13 -7.72 14.15
CA GLY A 31 -11.83 -7.52 12.73
C GLY A 31 -12.80 -6.52 12.06
N ALA A 32 -14.10 -6.65 12.31
CA ALA A 32 -15.10 -5.72 11.78
C ALA A 32 -14.94 -4.30 12.33
N ALA A 33 -14.62 -4.17 13.62
CA ALA A 33 -14.36 -2.87 14.26
C ALA A 33 -13.09 -2.21 13.70
N MET A 34 -12.03 -2.98 13.48
CA MET A 34 -10.80 -2.52 12.83
C MET A 34 -11.03 -2.16 11.35
N PHE A 35 -11.87 -2.89 10.62
CA PHE A 35 -12.19 -2.58 9.23
C PHE A 35 -13.01 -1.29 9.12
N LEU A 36 -14.04 -1.13 9.95
CA LEU A 36 -14.91 0.05 9.93
C LEU A 36 -14.25 1.29 10.57
N GLY A 37 -13.42 1.08 11.60
CA GLY A 37 -12.65 2.13 12.29
C GLY A 37 -11.30 2.45 11.63
N GLY A 38 -10.74 1.54 10.83
CA GLY A 38 -9.44 1.67 10.17
C GLY A 38 -9.38 2.76 9.10
N GLY A 39 -10.53 3.24 8.62
CA GLY A 39 -10.61 4.42 7.76
C GLY A 39 -10.06 5.70 8.41
N LEU A 40 -10.02 5.77 9.75
CA LEU A 40 -9.40 6.90 10.47
C LEU A 40 -7.87 6.81 10.51
N LEU A 41 -7.31 5.60 10.61
CA LEU A 41 -5.86 5.38 10.59
C LEU A 41 -5.26 5.48 9.17
N SER A 42 -6.02 5.06 8.15
CA SER A 42 -5.59 5.14 6.75
C SER A 42 -5.40 6.59 6.27
N ARG A 43 -6.20 7.54 6.78
CA ARG A 43 -6.03 8.98 6.54
C ARG A 43 -4.71 9.53 7.08
N SER A 44 -4.22 8.99 8.20
CA SER A 44 -2.98 9.46 8.83
C SER A 44 -1.73 9.07 8.04
N ALA A 45 -1.70 7.91 7.40
CA ALA A 45 -0.54 7.47 6.62
C ALA A 45 -0.34 8.32 5.34
N LEU A 46 -1.44 8.70 4.68
CA LEU A 46 -1.40 9.59 3.52
C LEU A 46 -1.06 11.03 3.91
N ALA A 47 -1.54 11.51 5.08
CA ALA A 47 -1.23 12.84 5.60
C ALA A 47 0.26 13.01 5.95
N THR A 48 0.92 11.99 6.50
CA THR A 48 2.37 12.03 6.80
C THR A 48 3.22 12.18 5.54
N GLY A 49 2.79 11.61 4.41
CA GLY A 49 3.46 11.79 3.12
C GLY A 49 3.39 13.22 2.58
N ILE A 50 2.30 13.93 2.88
CA ILE A 50 2.08 15.33 2.44
C ILE A 50 2.94 16.31 3.27
N SER A 51 3.08 16.09 4.58
CA SER A 51 3.93 16.93 5.42
C SER A 51 5.42 16.82 5.04
N ALA A 52 5.88 15.63 4.63
CA ALA A 52 7.23 15.42 4.12
C ALA A 52 7.52 16.11 2.78
N ALA A 53 6.47 16.47 2.02
CA ALA A 53 6.60 17.20 0.76
C ALA A 53 6.83 18.71 0.95
N SER A 54 6.70 19.25 2.17
CA SER A 54 6.94 20.67 2.50
C SER A 54 8.37 20.98 2.95
N SER A 55 9.34 20.18 2.48
CA SER A 55 10.76 20.36 2.82
C SER A 55 11.32 21.66 2.23
N PRO A 56 12.14 22.43 2.98
CA PRO A 56 12.76 23.66 2.49
C PRO A 56 13.70 23.45 1.28
N LEU A 57 14.04 22.19 0.97
CA LEU A 57 14.87 21.83 -0.19
C LEU A 57 14.05 21.57 -1.47
N LEU A 58 12.72 21.47 -1.37
CA LEU A 58 11.84 21.19 -2.51
C LEU A 58 11.28 22.51 -3.06
N GLY A 59 11.93 23.04 -4.11
CA GLY A 59 11.58 24.33 -4.73
C GLY A 59 10.46 24.28 -5.78
N PHE A 60 9.62 23.25 -5.79
CA PHE A 60 8.53 23.09 -6.76
C PHE A 60 7.28 22.50 -6.10
N ASP A 61 6.12 22.88 -6.62
CA ASP A 61 4.85 22.32 -6.18
C ASP A 61 4.65 20.90 -6.70
N SER A 62 4.04 20.05 -5.87
CA SER A 62 3.67 18.69 -6.28
C SER A 62 2.71 18.71 -7.47
N ILE A 63 2.95 17.85 -8.46
CA ILE A 63 2.10 17.66 -9.64
C ILE A 63 1.28 16.37 -9.51
N LYS A 64 0.11 16.32 -10.15
CA LYS A 64 -0.76 15.14 -10.14
C LYS A 64 -0.15 13.98 -10.92
N ALA A 65 -0.50 12.76 -10.54
CA ALA A 65 -0.22 11.58 -11.34
C ALA A 65 -0.87 11.72 -12.73
N ALA A 66 -0.14 11.32 -13.78
CA ALA A 66 -0.58 11.35 -15.16
C ALA A 66 -0.46 9.96 -15.78
N THR A 67 -1.39 9.64 -16.68
CA THR A 67 -1.41 8.39 -17.46
C THR A 67 -1.14 8.63 -18.94
N THR A 68 -0.70 9.84 -19.29
CA THR A 68 -0.37 10.23 -20.66
C THR A 68 0.99 9.67 -21.06
N ASP A 69 1.15 9.31 -22.33
CA ASP A 69 2.46 8.98 -22.92
C ASP A 69 3.27 10.26 -23.21
N SER A 70 3.55 11.03 -22.16
CA SER A 70 4.28 12.30 -22.23
C SER A 70 4.94 12.66 -20.90
N ILE A 71 5.90 13.58 -20.91
CA ILE A 71 6.59 14.05 -19.70
C ILE A 71 5.78 15.18 -19.04
N SER A 72 5.29 14.94 -17.83
CA SER A 72 4.60 15.95 -16.99
C SER A 72 5.58 16.65 -16.06
N LEU A 73 5.56 17.98 -16.02
CA LEU A 73 6.51 18.80 -15.25
C LEU A 73 5.79 19.89 -14.43
N PRO A 74 6.40 20.41 -13.34
CA PRO A 74 5.90 21.58 -12.64
C PRO A 74 5.94 22.85 -13.52
N PRO A 75 5.17 23.90 -13.18
CA PRO A 75 5.21 25.18 -13.89
C PRO A 75 6.63 25.75 -13.96
N GLY A 76 7.01 26.27 -15.14
CA GLY A 76 8.33 26.88 -15.36
C GLY A 76 9.45 25.90 -15.78
N TYR A 77 9.19 24.59 -15.75
CA TYR A 77 10.16 23.56 -16.17
C TYR A 77 9.99 23.17 -17.65
N ARG A 78 11.08 22.68 -18.26
CA ARG A 78 11.14 22.20 -19.65
C ARG A 78 11.97 20.93 -19.74
N SER A 79 11.62 20.06 -20.69
CA SER A 79 12.40 18.86 -21.04
C SER A 79 12.77 18.86 -22.52
N SER A 80 13.91 18.27 -22.86
CA SER A 80 14.35 18.01 -24.24
C SER A 80 15.04 16.65 -24.29
N VAL A 81 14.89 15.93 -25.40
CA VAL A 81 15.61 14.67 -25.64
C VAL A 81 17.09 14.99 -25.88
N LEU A 82 17.97 14.33 -25.14
CA LEU A 82 19.43 14.47 -25.32
C LEU A 82 19.99 13.43 -26.29
N ILE A 83 19.59 12.17 -26.11
CA ILE A 83 19.92 11.05 -26.98
C ILE A 83 18.77 10.04 -26.91
N SER A 84 18.49 9.38 -28.03
CA SER A 84 17.49 8.31 -28.11
C SER A 84 18.17 6.95 -28.30
N TRP A 85 17.43 5.89 -27.97
CA TRP A 85 17.88 4.54 -28.26
C TRP A 85 18.16 4.37 -29.76
N GLY A 86 19.28 3.71 -30.08
CA GLY A 86 19.73 3.47 -31.46
C GLY A 86 20.58 4.58 -32.08
N GLN A 87 20.76 5.72 -31.41
CA GLN A 87 21.53 6.81 -31.97
C GLN A 87 23.04 6.46 -32.03
N PRO A 88 23.70 6.61 -33.19
CA PRO A 88 25.11 6.25 -33.33
C PRO A 88 26.01 7.18 -32.50
N LEU A 89 26.96 6.57 -31.77
CA LEU A 89 27.92 7.30 -30.92
C LEU A 89 29.22 7.65 -31.65
N HIS A 90 29.50 6.99 -32.76
CA HIS A 90 30.73 7.17 -33.55
C HIS A 90 30.43 7.81 -34.91
N ALA A 91 31.41 8.53 -35.46
CA ALA A 91 31.35 9.02 -36.83
C ALA A 91 31.15 7.83 -37.79
N ALA A 92 30.15 7.94 -38.68
CA ALA A 92 29.70 6.88 -39.60
C ALA A 92 29.11 5.62 -38.92
N GLY A 93 28.66 5.70 -37.67
CA GLY A 93 27.84 4.64 -37.07
C GLY A 93 26.50 4.48 -37.80
N PRO A 94 25.94 3.26 -37.84
CA PRO A 94 24.67 3.01 -38.52
C PRO A 94 23.53 3.78 -37.83
N ALA A 95 22.62 4.33 -38.64
CA ALA A 95 21.35 4.84 -38.13
C ALA A 95 20.50 3.67 -37.61
N PHE A 96 19.67 3.97 -36.60
CA PHE A 96 18.67 3.04 -36.06
C PHE A 96 17.59 2.70 -37.08
#